data_AF-A0A1Q9F5F7-F1
#
_entry.id   AF-A0A1Q9F5F7-F1
#
_cell.length_a   1.000
_cell.length_b   1.000
_cell.length_c   1.000
_cell.angle_alpha   90.00
_cell.angle_beta   90.00
_cell.angle_gamma   90.00
#
_symmetry.space_group_name_H-M   'P 1'
#
loop_
_entity.id
_entity.type
_entity.pdbx_description
1 polymer ?
#
loop_
_entity_poly.entity_id
_entity_poly.type
_entity_poly.pdbx_seq_one_letter_code
_entity_poly.pdbx_strand_id
1 'polypeptide(L)'
;MEQWLSLGNAVVDAAAKAAVQDDLPLVCDLIDRTANHEAQQLADLRFFWKFLQDLSKEEYRLLQSRSSTSASDEAPVEEPPGQQCIATSAGWLRLNVGPFQQNDLPDPERAVLLACSWPPWFTIPVWRWIQTLQWNAAPRLGRCHTGTAYVELLVDFIVSTGVSPPDSLEAAAEVSEPPLQWMRPCTVRQWVCNLVEAVRQLERLAHVNLWGPRRHKVFALRTIGVKEARHGLAQRPRFVQEEIVFDLLLSTVQRNDLEPLRVFLRQYTGADKLEPGLYKAPLGAKMPGFISSTVVLLPNIGSG
;
A
#
# COMPACT_ATOMS: atom_id res chain seq x y z
N MET A 1 -20.29 -28.32 70.58
CA MET A 1 -19.81 -28.33 69.19
C MET A 1 -19.86 -26.93 68.58
N GLU A 2 -20.93 -26.17 68.79
CA GLU A 2 -21.08 -24.78 68.30
C GLU A 2 -20.00 -23.79 68.79
N GLN A 3 -19.55 -23.91 70.05
CA GLN A 3 -18.49 -23.05 70.60
C GLN A 3 -17.12 -23.23 69.92
N TRP A 4 -16.86 -24.41 69.35
CA TRP A 4 -15.62 -24.66 68.60
C TRP A 4 -15.69 -24.07 67.19
N LEU A 5 -16.89 -24.06 66.58
CA LEU A 5 -17.13 -23.41 65.30
C LEU A 5 -17.07 -21.88 65.40
N SER A 6 -17.62 -21.30 66.47
CA SER A 6 -17.52 -19.85 66.69
C SER A 6 -16.09 -19.38 66.97
N LEU A 7 -15.30 -20.17 67.71
CA LEU A 7 -13.88 -19.90 67.93
C LEU A 7 -13.07 -20.02 66.64
N GLY A 8 -13.34 -21.05 65.82
CA GLY A 8 -12.70 -21.22 64.52
C GLY A 8 -12.99 -20.06 63.57
N ASN A 9 -14.25 -19.63 63.47
CA ASN A 9 -14.63 -18.49 62.65
C ASN A 9 -13.97 -17.18 63.14
N ALA A 10 -13.88 -16.96 64.45
CA ALA A 10 -13.21 -15.78 64.99
C ALA A 10 -11.70 -15.73 64.66
N VAL A 11 -11.03 -16.90 64.66
CA VAL A 11 -9.62 -16.99 64.26
C VAL A 11 -9.42 -16.76 62.77
N VAL A 12 -10.31 -17.32 61.93
CA VAL A 12 -10.27 -17.09 60.47
C VAL A 12 -10.53 -15.63 60.14
N ASP A 13 -11.53 -15.00 60.76
CA ASP A 13 -11.82 -13.57 60.57
C ASP A 13 -10.67 -12.68 61.04
N ALA A 14 -10.00 -13.03 62.14
CA ALA A 14 -8.84 -12.29 62.62
C ALA A 14 -7.64 -12.43 61.66
N ALA A 15 -7.39 -13.64 61.15
CA ALA A 15 -6.34 -13.88 60.15
C ALA A 15 -6.63 -13.17 58.83
N ALA A 16 -7.88 -13.17 58.37
CA ALA A 16 -8.30 -12.46 57.16
C ALA A 16 -8.15 -10.94 57.33
N LYS A 17 -8.52 -10.38 58.48
CA LYS A 17 -8.34 -8.94 58.78
C LYS A 17 -6.85 -8.56 58.86
N ALA A 18 -6.01 -9.41 59.44
CA ALA A 18 -4.57 -9.19 59.50
C ALA A 18 -3.94 -9.21 58.09
N ALA A 19 -4.29 -10.20 57.26
CA ALA A 19 -3.81 -10.26 55.88
C ALA A 19 -4.22 -9.04 55.05
N VAL A 20 -5.46 -8.57 55.19
CA VAL A 20 -5.94 -7.34 54.51
C VAL A 20 -5.20 -6.09 55.02
N GLN A 21 -4.87 -6.03 56.31
CA GLN A 21 -4.08 -4.92 56.87
C GLN A 21 -2.63 -4.92 56.38
N ASP A 22 -2.05 -6.10 56.16
CA ASP A 22 -0.69 -6.24 55.63
C ASP A 22 -0.62 -5.95 54.13
N ASP A 23 -1.66 -6.28 53.37
CA ASP A 23 -1.72 -6.05 51.91
C ASP A 23 -2.04 -4.60 51.52
N LEU A 24 -2.78 -3.86 52.38
CA LEU A 24 -3.24 -2.51 52.06
C LEU A 24 -2.10 -1.50 51.81
N PRO A 25 -1.00 -1.46 52.59
CA PRO A 25 0.15 -0.61 52.30
C PRO A 25 0.80 -0.91 50.95
N LEU A 26 0.91 -2.19 50.59
CA LEU A 26 1.48 -2.59 49.30
C LEU A 26 0.60 -2.11 48.12
N VAL A 27 -0.72 -2.18 48.27
CA VAL A 27 -1.66 -1.67 47.26
C VAL A 27 -1.55 -0.14 47.13
N CYS A 28 -1.44 0.59 48.25
CA CYS A 28 -1.21 2.03 48.24
C CYS A 28 0.11 2.38 47.53
N ASP A 29 1.20 1.69 47.86
CA ASP A 29 2.51 1.89 47.22
C ASP A 29 2.47 1.62 45.71
N LEU A 30 1.73 0.60 45.27
CA LEU A 30 1.56 0.29 43.84
C LEU A 30 0.74 1.36 43.12
N ILE A 31 -0.31 1.88 43.74
CA ILE A 31 -1.12 2.97 43.19
C ILE A 31 -0.25 4.22 43.04
N ASP A 32 0.53 4.58 44.07
CA ASP A 32 1.41 5.75 44.02
C ASP A 32 2.52 5.60 42.98
N ARG A 33 3.11 4.41 42.84
CA ARG A 33 4.09 4.13 41.78
C ARG A 33 3.47 4.24 40.39
N THR A 34 2.24 3.77 40.21
CA THR A 34 1.53 3.85 38.94
C THR A 34 1.21 5.30 38.59
N ALA A 35 0.68 6.08 39.54
CA ALA A 35 0.40 7.50 39.35
C ALA A 35 1.67 8.30 39.02
N ASN A 36 2.77 8.02 39.72
CA ASN A 36 4.07 8.65 39.43
C ASN A 36 4.61 8.27 38.05
N HIS A 37 4.45 7.01 37.65
CA HIS A 37 4.86 6.55 36.32
C HIS A 37 4.04 7.23 35.21
N GLU A 38 2.72 7.33 35.36
CA GLU A 38 1.86 8.03 34.42
C GLU A 38 2.20 9.52 34.30
N ALA A 39 2.47 10.18 35.43
CA ALA A 39 2.90 11.57 35.45
C ALA A 39 4.23 11.75 34.70
N GLN A 40 5.18 10.83 34.88
CA GLN A 40 6.46 10.86 34.17
C GLN A 40 6.29 10.64 32.66
N GLN A 41 5.50 9.64 32.25
CA GLN A 41 5.20 9.37 30.84
C GLN A 41 4.57 10.60 30.15
N LEU A 42 3.65 11.27 30.86
CA LEU A 42 2.99 12.46 30.33
C LEU A 42 3.95 13.66 30.24
N ALA A 43 4.89 13.80 31.18
CA ALA A 43 5.95 14.80 31.11
C ALA A 43 6.91 14.55 29.93
N ASP A 44 7.34 13.30 29.75
CA ASP A 44 8.22 12.89 28.66
C ASP A 44 7.55 13.07 27.29
N LEU A 45 6.27 12.73 27.18
CA LEU A 45 5.48 12.94 25.96
C LEU A 45 5.34 14.43 25.63
N ARG A 46 5.09 15.28 26.63
CA ARG A 46 5.07 16.75 26.44
C ARG A 46 6.42 17.27 25.97
N PHE A 47 7.52 16.76 26.53
CA PHE A 47 8.86 17.11 26.10
C PHE A 47 9.10 16.71 24.64
N PHE A 48 8.72 15.50 24.27
CA PHE A 48 8.83 15.00 22.90
C PHE A 48 8.03 15.85 21.90
N TRP A 49 6.78 16.20 22.21
CA TRP A 49 5.98 17.07 21.35
C TRP A 49 6.57 18.47 21.21
N LYS A 50 7.10 19.03 22.30
CA LYS A 50 7.80 20.32 22.26
C LYS A 50 9.04 20.24 21.37
N PHE A 51 9.82 19.16 21.50
CA PHE A 51 10.97 18.91 20.64
C PHE A 51 10.58 18.84 19.15
N LEU A 52 9.53 18.09 18.80
CA LEU A 52 9.04 18.02 17.41
C LEU A 52 8.56 19.37 16.87
N GLN A 53 7.90 20.16 17.72
CA GLN A 53 7.45 21.50 17.35
C GLN A 53 8.65 22.43 17.07
N ASP A 54 9.67 22.39 17.93
CA ASP A 54 10.87 23.21 17.77
C ASP A 54 11.72 22.75 16.59
N LEU A 55 11.81 21.44 16.34
CA LEU A 55 12.44 20.88 15.14
C LEU A 55 11.73 21.37 13.87
N SER A 56 10.39 21.34 13.87
CA SER A 56 9.58 21.81 12.73
C SER A 56 9.78 23.31 12.45
N LYS A 57 9.93 24.14 13.49
CA LYS A 57 10.26 25.56 13.35
C LYS A 57 11.65 25.76 12.76
N GLU A 58 12.64 24.99 13.20
CA GLU A 58 14.00 25.06 12.64
C GLU A 58 14.07 24.58 11.20
N GLU A 59 13.38 23.49 10.84
CA GLU A 59 13.26 23.06 9.44
C GLU A 59 12.65 24.15 8.58
N TYR A 60 11.55 24.78 9.04
CA TYR A 60 10.92 25.89 8.33
C TYR A 60 11.87 27.08 8.15
N ARG A 61 12.63 27.45 9.20
CA ARG A 61 13.63 28.52 9.14
C ARG A 61 14.74 28.20 8.13
N LEU A 62 15.24 26.96 8.14
CA LEU A 62 16.26 26.50 7.19
C LEU A 62 15.74 26.50 5.75
N LEU A 63 14.50 26.05 5.52
CA LEU A 63 13.85 26.09 4.21
C LEU A 63 13.68 27.53 3.71
N GLN A 64 13.24 28.46 4.57
CA GLN A 64 13.16 29.88 4.22
C GLN A 64 14.55 30.44 3.89
N SER A 65 15.57 30.21 4.72
CA SER A 65 16.92 30.71 4.48
C SER A 65 17.54 30.20 3.17
N ARG A 66 17.25 28.95 2.79
CA ARG A 66 17.65 28.39 1.48
C ARG A 66 16.92 29.06 0.33
N SER A 67 15.63 29.34 0.46
CA SER A 67 14.88 30.07 -0.57
C SER A 67 15.38 31.50 -0.78
N SER A 68 15.89 32.15 0.26
CA SER A 68 16.46 33.50 0.18
C SER A 68 17.88 33.54 -0.40
N THR A 69 18.64 32.44 -0.31
CA THR A 69 20.04 32.39 -0.81
C THR A 69 20.11 31.99 -2.30
N SER A 70 19.02 31.48 -2.87
CA SER A 70 18.93 31.09 -4.29
C SER A 70 18.41 32.20 -5.21
N ALA A 71 18.06 33.38 -4.67
CA ALA A 71 17.35 34.43 -5.41
C ALA A 71 18.25 35.39 -6.20
N SER A 72 19.43 34.94 -6.67
CA SER A 72 20.33 35.75 -7.48
C SER A 72 21.14 34.90 -8.46
N ASP A 73 20.48 34.22 -9.40
CA ASP A 73 20.96 33.98 -10.78
C ASP A 73 20.04 33.06 -11.61
N GLU A 74 18.72 33.27 -11.56
CA GLU A 74 17.84 32.73 -12.60
C GLU A 74 17.09 33.89 -13.26
N ALA A 75 17.43 34.12 -14.52
CA ALA A 75 16.72 35.02 -15.42
C ALA A 75 15.20 34.76 -15.38
N PRO A 76 14.36 35.79 -15.54
CA PRO A 76 12.92 35.62 -15.50
C PRO A 76 12.50 34.75 -16.68
N VAL A 77 12.17 33.49 -16.40
CA VAL A 77 11.43 32.66 -17.33
C VAL A 77 10.04 33.26 -17.39
N GLU A 78 9.69 33.86 -18.53
CA GLU A 78 8.30 34.15 -18.88
C GLU A 78 7.48 32.87 -18.71
N GLU A 79 6.77 32.76 -17.60
CA GLU A 79 5.64 31.87 -17.49
C GLU A 79 4.62 32.32 -18.54
N PRO A 80 4.19 31.45 -19.49
CA PRO A 80 3.04 31.79 -20.29
C PRO A 80 1.83 32.00 -19.35
N PRO A 81 1.05 33.07 -19.56
CA PRO A 81 0.06 33.51 -18.59
C PRO A 81 -1.07 32.48 -18.48
N GLY A 82 -1.43 32.12 -17.25
CA GLY A 82 -2.83 31.83 -16.92
C GLY A 82 -3.37 30.43 -17.19
N GLN A 83 -2.59 29.36 -17.05
CA GLN A 83 -3.20 28.04 -16.79
C GLN A 83 -3.17 27.73 -15.30
N GLN A 84 -4.14 28.30 -14.59
CA GLN A 84 -4.73 27.61 -13.44
C GLN A 84 -5.08 26.21 -13.92
N CYS A 85 -4.22 25.23 -13.62
CA CYS A 85 -4.42 23.85 -14.03
C CYS A 85 -5.56 23.31 -13.17
N ILE A 86 -6.80 23.57 -13.61
CA ILE A 86 -7.98 22.88 -13.11
C ILE A 86 -7.65 21.39 -13.28
N ALA A 87 -7.73 20.63 -12.19
CA ALA A 87 -7.57 19.18 -12.24
C ALA A 87 -8.60 18.63 -13.24
N THR A 88 -8.15 18.30 -14.44
CA THR A 88 -9.02 17.90 -15.53
C THR A 88 -8.72 16.45 -15.85
N SER A 89 -9.74 15.60 -15.68
CA SER A 89 -9.69 14.18 -16.10
C SER A 89 -9.14 14.04 -17.52
N ALA A 90 -9.63 14.87 -18.45
CA ALA A 90 -9.14 14.93 -19.82
C ALA A 90 -7.63 15.19 -19.96
N GLY A 91 -7.04 16.01 -19.08
CA GLY A 91 -5.60 16.30 -19.10
C GLY A 91 -4.76 15.09 -18.68
N TRP A 92 -5.21 14.36 -17.66
CA TRP A 92 -4.56 13.14 -17.21
C TRP A 92 -4.76 11.97 -18.19
N LEU A 93 -5.98 11.76 -18.69
CA LEU A 93 -6.29 10.73 -19.69
C LEU A 93 -5.47 10.91 -20.98
N ARG A 94 -5.24 12.16 -21.40
CA ARG A 94 -4.35 12.46 -22.53
C ARG A 94 -2.93 11.93 -22.34
N LEU A 95 -2.47 11.63 -21.12
CA LEU A 95 -1.16 11.02 -20.89
C LEU A 95 -1.14 9.53 -21.27
N ASN A 96 -2.29 8.86 -21.28
CA ASN A 96 -2.45 7.43 -21.59
C ASN A 96 -2.59 7.14 -23.09
N VAL A 97 -2.19 8.07 -23.96
CA VAL A 97 -2.25 7.90 -25.42
C VAL A 97 -0.87 7.53 -25.96
N GLY A 98 -0.78 6.42 -26.68
CA GLY A 98 0.42 5.98 -27.38
C GLY A 98 0.34 4.53 -27.85
N PRO A 99 1.34 4.04 -28.62
CA PRO A 99 1.50 2.62 -28.90
C PRO A 99 1.94 1.91 -27.62
N PHE A 100 1.20 0.87 -27.24
CA PHE A 100 1.47 0.08 -26.05
C PHE A 100 2.03 -1.29 -26.41
N GLN A 101 3.02 -1.74 -25.66
CA GLN A 101 3.65 -3.04 -25.79
C GLN A 101 3.60 -3.75 -24.45
N GLN A 102 3.12 -4.99 -24.47
CA GLN A 102 3.18 -5.87 -23.31
C GLN A 102 4.58 -6.48 -23.24
N ASN A 103 5.14 -6.54 -22.04
CA ASN A 103 6.40 -7.26 -21.84
C ASN A 103 6.09 -8.76 -21.78
N ASP A 104 6.77 -9.57 -22.58
CA ASP A 104 6.76 -11.02 -22.43
C ASP A 104 7.52 -11.41 -21.16
N LEU A 105 6.78 -11.49 -20.06
CA LEU A 105 7.29 -11.94 -18.76
C LEU A 105 6.96 -13.41 -18.54
N PRO A 106 7.94 -14.23 -18.10
CA PRO A 106 7.69 -15.64 -17.84
C PRO A 106 6.66 -15.80 -16.72
N ASP A 107 6.00 -16.96 -16.70
CA ASP A 107 5.16 -17.34 -15.57
C ASP A 107 5.99 -17.36 -14.28
N PRO A 108 5.39 -16.95 -13.14
CA PRO A 108 6.14 -16.87 -11.89
C PRO A 108 6.57 -18.26 -11.45
N GLU A 109 7.88 -18.48 -11.36
CA GLU A 109 8.40 -19.71 -10.79
C GLU A 109 7.96 -19.83 -9.33
N ARG A 110 7.41 -20.99 -8.97
CA ARG A 110 6.95 -21.26 -7.59
C ARG A 110 8.06 -21.01 -6.56
N ALA A 111 9.31 -21.32 -6.89
CA ALA A 111 10.45 -21.09 -6.01
C ALA A 111 10.67 -19.60 -5.71
N VAL A 112 10.53 -18.73 -6.72
CA VAL A 112 10.63 -17.27 -6.57
C VAL A 112 9.52 -16.74 -5.66
N LEU A 113 8.29 -17.18 -5.87
CA LEU A 113 7.14 -16.75 -5.06
C LEU A 113 7.28 -17.16 -3.58
N LEU A 114 7.80 -18.36 -3.32
CA LEU A 114 8.01 -18.88 -1.96
C LEU A 114 9.26 -18.31 -1.28
N ALA A 115 10.26 -17.88 -2.06
CA ALA A 115 11.47 -17.23 -1.54
C ALA A 115 11.28 -15.73 -1.25
N CYS A 116 10.18 -15.14 -1.70
CA CYS A 116 9.84 -13.76 -1.39
C CYS A 116 9.46 -13.63 0.09
N SER A 117 9.93 -12.56 0.74
CA SER A 117 9.60 -12.29 2.15
C SER A 117 8.14 -11.87 2.33
N TRP A 118 7.50 -11.43 1.24
CA TRP A 118 6.09 -11.09 1.21
C TRP A 118 5.22 -12.33 0.98
N PRO A 119 4.00 -12.39 1.55
CA PRO A 119 3.16 -13.57 1.48
C PRO A 119 2.64 -13.83 0.06
N PRO A 120 2.34 -15.11 -0.29
CA PRO A 120 1.82 -15.49 -1.60
C PRO A 120 0.55 -14.76 -2.03
N TRP A 121 -0.35 -14.47 -1.08
CA TRP A 121 -1.58 -13.72 -1.38
C TRP A 121 -1.30 -12.30 -1.89
N PHE A 122 -0.10 -11.75 -1.65
CA PHE A 122 0.32 -10.45 -2.18
C PHE A 122 1.21 -10.61 -3.41
N THR A 123 2.20 -11.50 -3.37
CA THR A 123 3.21 -11.62 -4.44
C THR A 123 2.65 -12.20 -5.73
N ILE A 124 1.66 -13.12 -5.65
CA ILE A 124 1.01 -13.69 -6.82
C ILE A 124 0.21 -12.61 -7.58
N PRO A 125 -0.72 -11.85 -6.93
CA PRO A 125 -1.39 -10.73 -7.59
C PRO A 125 -0.43 -9.69 -8.15
N VAL A 126 0.65 -9.35 -7.42
CA VAL A 126 1.66 -8.40 -7.92
C VAL A 126 2.28 -8.90 -9.22
N TRP A 127 2.72 -10.15 -9.28
CA TRP A 127 3.32 -10.71 -10.48
C TRP A 127 2.33 -10.76 -11.64
N ARG A 128 1.11 -11.27 -11.40
CA ARG A 128 0.06 -11.36 -12.41
C ARG A 128 -0.33 -9.99 -12.95
N TRP A 129 -0.48 -8.99 -12.07
CA TRP A 129 -0.73 -7.62 -12.48
C TRP A 129 0.40 -7.06 -13.34
N ILE A 130 1.66 -7.27 -12.97
CA ILE A 130 2.79 -6.81 -13.80
C ILE A 130 2.77 -7.45 -15.19
N GLN A 131 2.42 -8.74 -15.29
CA GLN A 131 2.29 -9.43 -16.58
C GLN A 131 1.21 -8.81 -17.48
N THR A 132 0.16 -8.20 -16.91
CA THR A 132 -0.90 -7.55 -17.70
C THR A 132 -0.58 -6.11 -18.09
N LEU A 133 0.47 -5.50 -17.52
CA LEU A 133 0.87 -4.13 -17.84
C LEU A 133 1.37 -4.01 -19.28
N GLN A 134 0.81 -3.05 -19.99
CA GLN A 134 1.27 -2.66 -21.32
C GLN A 134 1.96 -1.30 -21.24
N TRP A 135 3.22 -1.21 -21.62
CA TRP A 135 4.05 -0.02 -21.50
C TRP A 135 4.05 0.78 -22.79
N ASN A 136 4.01 2.11 -22.68
CA ASN A 136 4.11 2.97 -23.85
C ASN A 136 5.51 2.85 -24.49
N ALA A 137 5.54 2.39 -25.74
CA ALA A 137 6.76 2.17 -26.51
C ALA A 137 7.39 3.47 -27.03
N ALA A 138 6.60 4.55 -27.11
CA ALA A 138 7.05 5.86 -27.56
C ALA A 138 7.03 6.84 -26.36
N PRO A 139 8.11 6.92 -25.56
CA PRO A 139 8.20 7.90 -24.49
C PRO A 139 8.07 9.31 -25.08
N ARG A 140 7.22 10.15 -24.46
CA ARG A 140 7.05 11.54 -24.90
C ARG A 140 8.38 12.29 -24.74
N LEU A 141 8.92 12.76 -25.85
CA LEU A 141 10.10 13.61 -25.89
C LEU A 141 9.69 15.02 -25.44
N GLY A 142 10.29 15.53 -24.35
CA GLY A 142 10.04 16.88 -23.85
C GLY A 142 10.74 17.16 -22.52
N ARG A 143 10.86 18.45 -22.15
CA ARG A 143 11.50 18.88 -20.88
C ARG A 143 10.79 18.35 -19.64
N CYS A 144 9.46 18.13 -19.71
CA CYS A 144 8.67 17.55 -18.64
C CYS A 144 8.35 16.09 -18.96
N HIS A 145 9.20 15.17 -18.47
CA HIS A 145 8.96 13.75 -18.62
C HIS A 145 7.72 13.37 -17.81
N THR A 146 6.63 13.04 -18.51
CA THR A 146 5.35 12.77 -17.86
C THR A 146 5.36 11.43 -17.13
N GLY A 147 6.06 10.40 -17.63
CA GLY A 147 6.29 9.12 -16.93
C GLY A 147 5.08 8.56 -16.17
N THR A 148 5.36 7.77 -15.14
CA THR A 148 4.35 7.32 -14.17
C THR A 148 4.88 7.39 -12.76
N ALA A 149 4.14 8.04 -11.87
CA ALA A 149 4.47 8.09 -10.45
C ALA A 149 4.08 6.76 -9.76
N TYR A 150 4.84 6.34 -8.74
CA TYR A 150 4.53 5.08 -8.04
C TYR A 150 3.14 5.05 -7.40
N VAL A 151 2.60 6.20 -7.01
CA VAL A 151 1.22 6.28 -6.50
C VAL A 151 0.18 5.94 -7.58
N GLU A 152 0.43 6.25 -8.85
CA GLU A 152 -0.47 5.86 -9.95
C GLU A 152 -0.46 4.34 -10.12
N LEU A 153 0.73 3.72 -10.05
CA LEU A 153 0.87 2.26 -10.10
C LEU A 153 0.20 1.57 -8.91
N LEU A 154 0.28 2.16 -7.72
CA LEU A 154 -0.41 1.65 -6.54
C LEU A 154 -1.93 1.64 -6.74
N VAL A 155 -2.49 2.74 -7.23
CA VAL A 155 -3.93 2.85 -7.47
C VAL A 155 -4.35 1.83 -8.54
N ASP A 156 -3.61 1.73 -9.64
CA ASP A 156 -3.89 0.76 -10.70
C ASP A 156 -3.81 -0.70 -10.23
N PHE A 157 -2.81 -1.03 -9.42
CA PHE A 157 -2.69 -2.35 -8.82
C PHE A 157 -3.92 -2.69 -7.96
N ILE A 158 -4.35 -1.77 -7.09
CA ILE A 158 -5.53 -1.96 -6.23
C ILE A 158 -6.81 -2.10 -7.08
N VAL A 159 -6.98 -1.26 -8.10
CA VAL A 159 -8.14 -1.29 -8.99
C VAL A 159 -8.19 -2.57 -9.83
N SER A 160 -7.03 -3.05 -10.27
CA SER A 160 -6.92 -4.22 -11.13
C SER A 160 -7.06 -5.53 -10.36
N THR A 161 -6.49 -5.60 -9.15
CA THR A 161 -6.39 -6.86 -8.38
C THR A 161 -7.34 -6.96 -7.21
N GLY A 162 -7.87 -5.83 -6.71
CA GLY A 162 -8.63 -5.81 -5.46
C GLY A 162 -7.80 -6.13 -4.20
N VAL A 163 -6.46 -6.15 -4.31
CA VAL A 163 -5.55 -6.44 -3.21
C VAL A 163 -4.83 -5.17 -2.77
N SER A 164 -4.71 -4.97 -1.46
CA SER A 164 -3.91 -3.88 -0.90
C SER A 164 -2.50 -4.35 -0.55
N PRO A 165 -1.48 -3.48 -0.67
CA PRO A 165 -0.20 -3.76 -0.04
C PRO A 165 -0.36 -3.94 1.47
N PRO A 166 0.35 -4.90 2.07
CA PRO A 166 0.42 -5.01 3.52
C PRO A 166 1.04 -3.78 4.16
N ASP A 167 0.72 -3.52 5.42
CA ASP A 167 1.27 -2.37 6.15
C ASP A 167 2.77 -2.54 6.46
N SER A 168 3.20 -3.78 6.72
CA SER A 168 4.57 -4.18 7.05
C SER A 168 4.76 -5.67 6.77
N LEU A 169 6.00 -6.15 6.72
CA LEU A 169 6.30 -7.57 6.55
C LEU A 169 5.76 -8.41 7.72
N GLU A 170 5.86 -7.87 8.94
CA GLU A 170 5.38 -8.51 10.17
C GLU A 170 3.85 -8.65 10.13
N ALA A 171 3.15 -7.57 9.79
CA ALA A 171 1.69 -7.61 9.65
C ALA A 171 1.26 -8.55 8.51
N ALA A 172 2.04 -8.66 7.44
CA ALA A 172 1.73 -9.55 6.33
C ALA A 172 1.87 -11.04 6.72
N ALA A 173 2.84 -11.37 7.58
CA ALA A 173 3.08 -12.72 8.05
C ALA A 173 1.99 -13.24 9.00
N GLU A 174 1.31 -12.34 9.70
CA GLU A 174 0.20 -12.67 10.61
C GLU A 174 -1.09 -13.05 9.87
N VAL A 175 -1.22 -12.76 8.56
CA VAL A 175 -2.46 -12.91 7.81
C VAL A 175 -2.29 -13.90 6.65
N SER A 176 -3.12 -14.94 6.65
CA SER A 176 -3.11 -16.00 5.61
C SER A 176 -3.75 -15.58 4.29
N GLU A 177 -4.63 -14.57 4.31
CA GLU A 177 -5.45 -14.11 3.18
C GLU A 177 -5.40 -12.58 3.05
N PRO A 178 -5.67 -12.00 1.87
CA PRO A 178 -5.61 -10.55 1.71
C PRO A 178 -6.69 -9.88 2.57
N PRO A 179 -6.34 -9.04 3.56
CA PRO A 179 -7.34 -8.44 4.42
C PRO A 179 -8.11 -7.36 3.66
N LEU A 180 -9.43 -7.39 3.80
CA LEU A 180 -10.32 -6.35 3.27
C LEU A 180 -10.13 -5.01 4.00
N GLN A 181 -9.57 -5.05 5.22
CA GLN A 181 -9.28 -3.88 6.02
C GLN A 181 -8.04 -4.07 6.88
N TRP A 182 -7.10 -3.15 6.73
CA TRP A 182 -5.99 -3.00 7.65
C TRP A 182 -6.44 -2.19 8.87
N MET A 183 -6.27 -2.76 10.06
CA MET A 183 -6.63 -2.10 11.32
C MET A 183 -5.55 -1.13 11.79
N ARG A 184 -4.31 -1.24 11.28
CA ARG A 184 -3.20 -0.38 11.69
C ARG A 184 -3.23 0.93 10.88
N PRO A 185 -2.79 2.06 11.48
CA PRO A 185 -2.65 3.31 10.74
C PRO A 185 -1.51 3.18 9.73
N CYS A 186 -1.79 3.47 8.47
CA CYS A 186 -0.79 3.46 7.39
C CYS A 186 -0.96 4.69 6.50
N THR A 187 0.09 5.02 5.76
CA THR A 187 0.13 6.19 4.87
C THR A 187 0.21 5.75 3.42
N VAL A 188 -0.21 6.61 2.49
CA VAL A 188 -0.05 6.38 1.04
C VAL A 188 1.41 6.07 0.70
N ARG A 189 2.35 6.78 1.34
CA ARG A 189 3.79 6.54 1.17
C ARG A 189 4.19 5.13 1.58
N GLN A 190 3.68 4.63 2.70
CA GLN A 190 4.00 3.28 3.18
C GLN A 190 3.55 2.21 2.18
N TRP A 191 2.31 2.28 1.70
CA TRP A 191 1.81 1.33 0.69
C TRP A 191 2.59 1.39 -0.62
N VAL A 192 2.96 2.60 -1.06
CA VAL A 192 3.85 2.77 -2.22
C VAL A 192 5.20 2.10 -1.98
N CYS A 193 5.83 2.34 -0.82
CA CYS A 193 7.11 1.73 -0.47
C CYS A 193 7.03 0.20 -0.46
N ASN A 194 6.02 -0.37 0.19
CA ASN A 194 5.87 -1.82 0.31
C ASN A 194 5.63 -2.49 -1.05
N LEU A 195 4.83 -1.88 -1.93
CA LEU A 195 4.66 -2.34 -3.30
C LEU A 195 5.99 -2.31 -4.07
N VAL A 196 6.73 -1.20 -4.01
CA VAL A 196 8.02 -1.04 -4.69
C VAL A 196 9.06 -2.04 -4.17
N GLU A 197 9.08 -2.30 -2.87
CA GLU A 197 9.98 -3.27 -2.24
C GLU A 197 9.64 -4.71 -2.65
N ALA A 198 8.36 -5.07 -2.68
CA ALA A 198 7.92 -6.37 -3.17
C ALA A 198 8.35 -6.60 -4.62
N VAL A 199 8.16 -5.62 -5.51
CA VAL A 199 8.60 -5.73 -6.89
C VAL A 199 10.12 -5.84 -7.00
N ARG A 200 10.89 -5.03 -6.26
CA ARG A 200 12.36 -5.13 -6.23
C ARG A 200 12.84 -6.48 -5.71
N GLN A 201 12.14 -7.09 -4.78
CA GLN A 201 12.48 -8.42 -4.28
C GLN A 201 12.21 -9.49 -5.34
N LEU A 202 11.04 -9.43 -5.99
CA LEU A 202 10.69 -10.32 -7.10
C LEU A 202 11.69 -10.21 -8.27
N GLU A 203 12.09 -8.99 -8.65
CA GLU A 203 13.12 -8.75 -9.67
C GLU A 203 14.46 -9.41 -9.32
N ARG A 204 14.90 -9.28 -8.06
CA ARG A 204 16.15 -9.88 -7.58
C ARG A 204 16.10 -11.40 -7.59
N LEU A 205 14.98 -11.99 -7.19
CA LEU A 205 14.81 -13.44 -7.10
C LEU A 205 14.61 -14.08 -8.47
N ALA A 206 13.88 -13.42 -9.37
CA ALA A 206 13.64 -13.93 -10.72
C ALA A 206 14.76 -13.59 -11.72
N HIS A 207 15.69 -12.71 -11.35
CA HIS A 207 16.72 -12.18 -12.26
C HIS A 207 16.14 -11.52 -13.54
N VAL A 208 14.92 -10.97 -13.45
CA VAL A 208 14.21 -10.30 -14.55
C VAL A 208 13.83 -8.89 -14.10
N ASN A 209 13.93 -7.92 -15.01
CA ASN A 209 13.47 -6.57 -14.74
C ASN A 209 11.95 -6.48 -15.00
N LEU A 210 11.17 -6.46 -13.94
CA LEU A 210 9.71 -6.43 -13.97
C LEU A 210 9.17 -5.04 -14.32
N TRP A 211 9.85 -3.98 -13.85
CA TRP A 211 9.54 -2.60 -14.20
C TRP A 211 10.57 -1.98 -15.14
N GLY A 212 10.13 -1.01 -15.93
CA GLY A 212 11.03 -0.20 -16.74
C GLY A 212 12.02 0.66 -15.94
N PRO A 213 12.81 1.50 -16.62
CA PRO A 213 13.80 2.35 -15.96
C PRO A 213 13.15 3.30 -14.94
N ARG A 214 13.67 3.27 -13.71
CA ARG A 214 13.21 4.08 -12.57
C ARG A 214 13.69 5.53 -12.70
N ARG A 215 12.90 6.47 -12.18
CA ARG A 215 13.19 7.91 -12.21
C ARG A 215 12.87 8.58 -10.88
N HIS A 216 13.76 9.48 -10.45
CA HIS A 216 13.57 10.27 -9.23
C HIS A 216 12.62 11.46 -9.42
N LYS A 217 12.49 11.97 -10.64
CA LYS A 217 11.66 13.14 -10.96
C LYS A 217 10.68 12.80 -12.08
N VAL A 218 9.43 12.57 -11.71
CA VAL A 218 8.30 12.34 -12.62
C VAL A 218 7.23 13.40 -12.35
N PHE A 219 6.68 13.98 -13.43
CA PHE A 219 5.72 15.08 -13.36
C PHE A 219 4.30 14.69 -13.81
N ALA A 220 3.99 13.39 -13.79
CA ALA A 220 2.69 12.82 -14.18
C ALA A 220 1.50 13.50 -13.51
N LEU A 221 1.66 13.87 -12.24
CA LEU A 221 0.58 14.37 -11.39
C LEU A 221 0.34 15.88 -11.50
N ARG A 222 1.05 16.58 -12.40
CA ARG A 222 0.83 18.02 -12.60
C ARG A 222 -0.57 18.34 -13.10
N THR A 223 -1.13 17.46 -13.93
CA THR A 223 -2.50 17.58 -14.48
C THR A 223 -3.59 17.48 -13.41
N ILE A 224 -3.27 16.93 -12.23
CA ILE A 224 -4.16 16.85 -11.06
C ILE A 224 -3.81 17.88 -9.96
N GLY A 225 -2.93 18.85 -10.26
CA GLY A 225 -2.59 19.95 -9.36
C GLY A 225 -1.36 19.72 -8.47
N VAL A 226 -0.65 18.58 -8.59
CA VAL A 226 0.59 18.35 -7.83
C VAL A 226 1.76 19.03 -8.54
N LYS A 227 2.31 20.09 -7.93
CA LYS A 227 3.43 20.85 -8.49
C LYS A 227 4.78 20.11 -8.38
N GLU A 228 4.96 19.36 -7.29
CA GLU A 228 6.20 18.67 -6.97
C GLU A 228 6.45 17.44 -7.86
N ALA A 229 7.72 17.15 -8.13
CA ALA A 229 8.11 15.90 -8.77
C ALA A 229 7.90 14.72 -7.81
N ARG A 230 7.46 13.57 -8.34
CA ARG A 230 7.37 12.31 -7.59
C ARG A 230 8.37 11.28 -8.11
N HIS A 231 8.65 10.27 -7.28
CA HIS A 231 9.38 9.09 -7.68
C HIS A 231 8.49 8.16 -8.51
N GLY A 232 9.07 7.47 -9.49
CA GLY A 232 8.32 6.61 -10.37
C GLY A 232 9.15 5.95 -11.46
N LEU A 233 8.51 5.71 -12.60
CA LEU A 233 9.09 5.09 -13.79
C LEU A 233 9.13 6.08 -14.95
N ALA A 234 10.09 5.89 -15.86
CA ALA A 234 10.21 6.73 -17.05
C ALA A 234 9.09 6.46 -18.07
N GLN A 235 8.66 5.20 -18.16
CA GLN A 235 7.58 4.77 -19.03
C GLN A 235 6.24 4.84 -18.31
N ARG A 236 5.18 5.00 -19.09
CA ARG A 236 3.81 5.03 -18.61
C ARG A 236 3.06 3.79 -19.06
N PRO A 237 2.43 3.02 -18.16
CA PRO A 237 1.60 1.91 -18.57
C PRO A 237 0.24 2.42 -19.07
N ARG A 238 -0.46 1.55 -19.80
CA ARG A 238 -1.89 1.71 -20.07
C ARG A 238 -2.66 1.30 -18.82
N PHE A 239 -3.47 2.22 -18.31
CA PHE A 239 -4.43 1.91 -17.25
C PHE A 239 -5.67 1.29 -17.90
N VAL A 240 -6.13 0.14 -17.42
CA VAL A 240 -7.29 -0.54 -18.03
C VAL A 240 -8.60 0.15 -17.64
N GLN A 241 -8.69 0.57 -16.37
CA GLN A 241 -9.87 1.22 -15.79
C GLN A 241 -9.58 2.70 -15.55
N GLU A 242 -9.27 3.44 -16.64
CA GLU A 242 -8.70 4.79 -16.56
C GLU A 242 -9.52 5.78 -15.71
N GLU A 243 -10.85 5.75 -15.83
CA GLU A 243 -11.75 6.64 -15.09
C GLU A 243 -11.73 6.35 -13.59
N ILE A 244 -11.85 5.08 -13.20
CA ILE A 244 -11.82 4.63 -11.80
C ILE A 244 -10.45 4.94 -11.17
N VAL A 245 -9.37 4.67 -11.91
CA VAL A 245 -8.01 4.99 -11.46
C VAL A 245 -7.84 6.48 -11.28
N PHE A 246 -8.36 7.31 -12.21
CA PHE A 246 -8.28 8.76 -12.11
C PHE A 246 -9.03 9.28 -10.86
N ASP A 247 -10.27 8.87 -10.65
CA ASP A 247 -11.10 9.35 -9.53
C ASP A 247 -10.50 8.97 -8.17
N LEU A 248 -9.99 7.73 -8.05
CA LEU A 248 -9.31 7.28 -6.84
C LEU A 248 -7.97 7.98 -6.64
N LEU A 249 -7.19 8.18 -7.70
CA LEU A 249 -5.92 8.89 -7.65
C LEU A 249 -6.14 10.34 -7.20
N LEU A 250 -7.11 11.04 -7.79
CA LEU A 250 -7.45 12.42 -7.44
C LEU A 250 -7.83 12.52 -5.97
N SER A 251 -8.73 11.65 -5.51
CA SER A 251 -9.19 11.60 -4.12
C SER A 251 -8.06 11.29 -3.14
N THR A 252 -7.22 10.29 -3.46
CA THR A 252 -6.09 9.86 -2.62
C THR A 252 -5.03 10.94 -2.51
N VAL A 253 -4.70 11.61 -3.62
CA VAL A 253 -3.65 12.64 -3.66
C VAL A 253 -4.11 13.94 -3.02
N GLN A 254 -5.35 14.38 -3.25
CA GLN A 254 -5.89 15.61 -2.65
C GLN A 254 -6.05 15.49 -1.13
N ARG A 255 -6.53 14.35 -0.65
CA ARG A 255 -6.71 14.09 0.78
C ARG A 255 -5.41 13.66 1.46
N ASN A 256 -4.42 13.21 0.69
CA ASN A 256 -3.19 12.58 1.19
C ASN A 256 -3.48 11.45 2.18
N ASP A 257 -4.52 10.66 1.89
CA ASP A 257 -5.14 9.68 2.77
C ASP A 257 -5.45 8.41 1.98
N LEU A 258 -5.40 7.26 2.66
CA LEU A 258 -5.72 5.93 2.12
C LEU A 258 -7.21 5.61 2.15
N GLU A 259 -8.05 6.38 2.87
CA GLU A 259 -9.47 6.06 2.99
C GLU A 259 -10.20 5.88 1.64
N PRO A 260 -9.96 6.68 0.57
CA PRO A 260 -10.56 6.42 -0.73
C PRO A 260 -10.26 5.02 -1.29
N LEU A 261 -9.01 4.56 -1.13
CA LEU A 261 -8.59 3.23 -1.57
C LEU A 261 -9.18 2.12 -0.69
N ARG A 262 -9.26 2.36 0.63
CA ARG A 262 -9.89 1.42 1.58
C ARG A 262 -11.38 1.25 1.31
N VAL A 263 -12.10 2.34 1.04
CA VAL A 263 -13.52 2.30 0.68
C VAL A 263 -13.72 1.50 -0.62
N PHE A 264 -12.88 1.74 -1.63
CA PHE A 264 -12.91 0.98 -2.88
C PHE A 264 -12.71 -0.52 -2.65
N LEU A 265 -11.69 -0.91 -1.87
CA LEU A 265 -11.41 -2.31 -1.56
C LEU A 265 -12.57 -3.01 -0.84
N ARG A 266 -13.25 -2.33 0.09
CA ARG A 266 -14.46 -2.86 0.76
C ARG A 266 -15.62 -3.13 -0.20
N GLN A 267 -15.70 -2.37 -1.28
CA GLN A 267 -16.76 -2.45 -2.28
C GLN A 267 -16.36 -3.26 -3.51
N TYR A 268 -15.12 -3.76 -3.57
CA TYR A 268 -14.59 -4.43 -4.74
C TYR A 268 -15.33 -5.74 -5.02
N THR A 269 -15.95 -5.84 -6.20
CA THR A 269 -16.71 -7.00 -6.68
C THR A 269 -16.05 -7.71 -7.87
N GLY A 270 -14.82 -7.33 -8.22
CA GLY A 270 -14.13 -7.82 -9.41
C GLY A 270 -13.91 -9.34 -9.45
N ALA A 271 -13.64 -9.85 -10.66
CA ALA A 271 -13.61 -11.28 -11.00
C ALA A 271 -12.52 -12.08 -10.29
N ASP A 272 -11.49 -11.44 -9.76
CA ASP A 272 -10.38 -12.06 -9.03
C ASP A 272 -10.57 -11.99 -7.51
N LYS A 273 -11.79 -12.21 -7.01
CA LYS A 273 -11.89 -12.79 -5.66
C LYS A 273 -11.14 -14.10 -5.75
N LEU A 274 -9.89 -14.12 -5.28
CA LEU A 274 -9.12 -15.33 -5.01
C LEU A 274 -10.06 -16.26 -4.24
N GLU A 275 -10.70 -17.19 -4.96
CA GLU A 275 -11.59 -18.18 -4.38
C GLU A 275 -10.80 -18.85 -3.25
N PRO A 276 -11.25 -18.76 -1.99
CA PRO A 276 -10.59 -19.41 -0.86
C PRO A 276 -10.77 -20.92 -1.02
N GLY A 277 -9.92 -21.56 -1.83
CA GLY A 277 -10.08 -22.98 -2.15
C GLY A 277 -9.13 -23.59 -3.18
N LEU A 278 -8.43 -22.81 -4.01
CA LEU A 278 -7.57 -23.37 -5.07
C LEU A 278 -6.10 -23.52 -4.67
N TYR A 279 -5.86 -24.17 -3.53
CA TYR A 279 -4.56 -24.77 -3.21
C TYR A 279 -4.72 -26.23 -2.78
N LYS A 280 -5.33 -27.06 -3.63
CA LYS A 280 -5.07 -28.51 -3.59
C LYS A 280 -3.97 -28.82 -4.59
N ALA A 281 -2.84 -29.29 -4.05
CA ALA A 281 -1.70 -29.82 -4.77
C ALA A 281 -2.12 -30.90 -5.80
N PRO A 282 -1.32 -31.15 -6.86
CA PRO A 282 -1.64 -32.19 -7.82
C PRO A 282 -1.33 -33.56 -7.20
N LEU A 283 -2.35 -34.22 -6.66
CA LEU A 283 -2.34 -35.67 -6.47
C LEU A 283 -3.03 -36.28 -7.68
N GLY A 284 -2.23 -36.93 -8.52
CA GLY A 284 -2.73 -37.63 -9.70
C GLY A 284 -3.77 -38.67 -9.33
N ALA A 285 -4.90 -38.65 -10.04
CA ALA A 285 -5.73 -39.83 -10.30
C ALA A 285 -6.77 -39.51 -11.39
N LYS A 286 -6.58 -40.14 -12.55
CA LYS A 286 -7.59 -40.65 -13.49
C LYS A 286 -8.89 -39.83 -13.71
N MET A 287 -8.98 -39.24 -14.90
CA MET A 287 -10.24 -38.95 -15.59
C MET A 287 -11.02 -40.24 -15.90
N PRO A 288 -12.35 -40.22 -15.75
CA PRO A 288 -13.28 -40.69 -16.77
C PRO A 288 -14.09 -39.47 -17.24
N GLY A 289 -14.07 -39.09 -18.51
CA GLY A 289 -14.64 -39.85 -19.61
C GLY A 289 -16.02 -39.27 -19.93
N PHE A 290 -16.09 -38.34 -20.88
CA PHE A 290 -17.34 -38.01 -21.59
C PHE A 290 -17.04 -37.64 -23.05
N ILE A 291 -17.14 -38.69 -23.85
CA ILE A 291 -17.70 -38.81 -25.21
C ILE A 291 -17.75 -37.54 -26.07
N SER A 292 -16.88 -37.58 -27.08
CA SER A 292 -16.97 -37.08 -28.45
C SER A 292 -18.38 -36.79 -28.99
N SER A 293 -18.55 -35.61 -29.60
CA SER A 293 -19.26 -35.47 -30.87
C SER A 293 -18.76 -34.23 -31.61
N THR A 294 -17.79 -34.48 -32.48
CA THR A 294 -17.37 -33.60 -33.57
C THR A 294 -18.41 -33.68 -34.69
N VAL A 295 -18.92 -32.55 -35.18
CA VAL A 295 -19.24 -32.41 -36.61
C VAL A 295 -18.69 -31.08 -37.11
N VAL A 296 -17.77 -31.23 -38.04
CA VAL A 296 -17.07 -30.23 -38.85
C VAL A 296 -18.04 -29.59 -39.83
N LEU A 297 -18.00 -28.26 -39.96
CA LEU A 297 -18.44 -27.57 -41.17
C LEU A 297 -17.29 -26.67 -41.65
N LEU A 298 -16.58 -27.14 -42.67
CA LEU A 298 -15.69 -26.33 -43.51
C LEU A 298 -16.50 -25.66 -44.63
N PRO A 299 -16.10 -24.47 -45.09
CA PRO A 299 -16.74 -23.79 -46.22
C PRO A 299 -16.19 -24.37 -47.53
N ASN A 300 -17.05 -24.53 -48.55
CA ASN A 300 -16.61 -24.86 -49.90
C ASN A 300 -16.79 -23.64 -50.81
N ILE A 301 -15.69 -23.28 -51.47
CA ILE A 301 -15.55 -22.23 -52.47
C ILE A 301 -15.72 -22.88 -53.85
N GLY A 302 -16.60 -22.31 -54.68
CA GLY A 302 -16.38 -22.10 -56.12
C GLY A 302 -16.38 -23.28 -57.12
N SER A 303 -17.24 -23.15 -58.14
CA SER A 303 -16.95 -23.24 -59.60
C SER A 303 -17.99 -24.08 -60.35
N GLY A 304 -18.70 -23.41 -61.27
CA GLY A 304 -19.69 -23.96 -62.20
C GLY A 304 -20.60 -22.87 -62.72
#